data_AF-A0A2M7Q0D7-F1
#
_entry.id   AF-A0A2M7Q0D7-F1
#
_cell.length_a   1.000
_cell.length_b   1.000
_cell.length_c   1.000
_cell.angle_alpha   90.00
_cell.angle_beta   90.00
_cell.angle_gamma   90.00
#
_symmetry.space_group_name_H-M   'P 1'
#
loop_
_entity.id
_entity.type
_entity.pdbx_description
1 polymer ?
#
loop_
_entity_poly.entity_id
_entity_poly.type
_entity_poly.pdbx_seq_one_letter_code
_entity_poly.pdbx_strand_id
1 'polypeptide(L)'
;MNISRIPEFSNQSFDGMKLWFATMSQSRLLFHPDDPASEIYDIATGNKTFSSAESRQLDKIIGTMFELHGHQVYEAAYPEFMKCMAINPEV
;
A
#
# COMPACT_ATOMS: atom_id res chain seq x y z
N MET A 1 -15.18 16.97 -8.76
CA MET A 1 -14.98 15.61 -8.22
C MET A 1 -13.50 15.48 -7.89
N ASN A 2 -13.15 15.21 -6.63
CA ASN A 2 -11.75 14.94 -6.31
C ASN A 2 -11.48 13.47 -6.65
N ILE A 3 -10.56 13.22 -7.57
CA ILE A 3 -10.19 11.87 -7.97
C ILE A 3 -9.37 11.27 -6.83
N SER A 4 -9.67 10.04 -6.42
CA SER A 4 -8.91 9.32 -5.38
C SER A 4 -7.43 9.23 -5.79
N ARG A 5 -6.51 9.39 -4.84
CA ARG A 5 -5.08 9.20 -5.09
C ARG A 5 -4.69 7.72 -5.15
N ILE A 6 -5.58 6.84 -4.70
CA ILE A 6 -5.28 5.41 -4.56
C ILE A 6 -5.40 4.74 -5.94
N PRO A 7 -4.33 4.07 -6.43
CA PRO A 7 -4.39 3.36 -7.70
C PRO A 7 -5.31 2.14 -7.61
N GLU A 8 -5.96 1.82 -8.73
CA GLU A 8 -6.79 0.64 -8.85
C GLU A 8 -5.94 -0.65 -8.82
N PHE A 9 -6.46 -1.70 -8.17
CA PHE A 9 -5.86 -3.04 -8.18
C PHE A 9 -6.59 -3.93 -9.20
N SER A 10 -6.44 -3.60 -10.49
CA SER A 10 -7.17 -4.26 -11.58
C SER A 10 -6.56 -5.60 -12.02
N ASN A 11 -5.23 -5.74 -11.92
CA ASN A 11 -4.54 -7.01 -12.14
C ASN A 11 -4.37 -7.72 -10.80
N GLN A 12 -5.16 -8.77 -10.57
CA GLN A 12 -5.20 -9.49 -9.30
C GLN A 12 -4.14 -10.60 -9.18
N SER A 13 -3.07 -10.58 -9.99
CA SER A 13 -1.95 -11.51 -9.85
C SER A 13 -0.92 -11.02 -8.83
N PHE A 14 0.04 -11.88 -8.47
CA PHE A 14 1.20 -11.51 -7.64
C PHE A 14 2.02 -10.36 -8.27
N ASP A 15 2.23 -10.38 -9.59
CA ASP A 15 2.88 -9.27 -10.30
C ASP A 15 2.07 -7.98 -10.24
N GLY A 16 0.73 -8.10 -10.26
CA GLY A 16 -0.17 -6.98 -10.03
C GLY A 16 -0.02 -6.37 -8.64
N MET A 17 0.14 -7.18 -7.60
CA MET A 17 0.41 -6.68 -6.24
C MET A 17 1.74 -5.92 -6.18
N LYS A 18 2.81 -6.49 -6.75
CA LYS A 18 4.12 -5.83 -6.82
C LYS A 18 4.03 -4.46 -7.51
N LEU A 19 3.33 -4.40 -8.65
CA LEU A 19 3.12 -3.14 -9.37
C LEU A 19 2.31 -2.14 -8.54
N TRP A 20 1.28 -2.61 -7.82
CA TRP A 20 0.46 -1.75 -6.97
C TRP A 20 1.26 -1.16 -5.81
N PHE A 21 2.04 -1.98 -5.08
CA PHE A 21 2.92 -1.49 -4.02
C PHE A 21 3.99 -0.53 -4.55
N ALA A 22 4.58 -0.80 -5.72
CA ALA A 22 5.54 0.10 -6.35
C ALA A 22 4.89 1.45 -6.71
N THR A 23 3.64 1.43 -7.20
CA THR A 23 2.89 2.66 -7.53
C THR A 23 2.57 3.47 -6.27
N MET A 24 2.16 2.80 -5.18
CA MET A 24 1.93 3.43 -3.88
C MET A 24 3.21 4.05 -3.30
N SER A 25 4.34 3.34 -3.40
CA SER A 25 5.67 3.82 -3.01
C SER A 25 6.08 5.09 -3.76
N GLN A 26 5.97 5.08 -5.09
CA GLN A 26 6.27 6.25 -5.93
C GLN A 26 5.38 7.46 -5.60
N SER A 27 4.13 7.20 -5.19
CA SER A 27 3.18 8.24 -4.79
C SER A 27 3.35 8.72 -3.35
N ARG A 28 4.32 8.18 -2.60
CA ARG A 28 4.53 8.42 -1.16
C ARG A 28 3.30 8.08 -0.31
N LEU A 29 2.59 7.02 -0.71
CA LEU A 29 1.40 6.51 -0.05
C LEU A 29 1.62 5.11 0.53
N LEU A 30 2.84 4.57 0.49
CA LEU A 30 3.15 3.26 1.02
C LEU A 30 2.92 3.21 2.54
N PHE A 31 2.24 2.17 3.00
CA PHE A 31 1.95 1.87 4.41
C PHE A 31 1.93 0.35 4.59
N HIS A 32 2.21 -0.12 5.81
CA HIS A 32 2.28 -1.55 6.12
C HIS A 32 0.92 -2.23 5.90
N PRO A 33 0.86 -3.40 5.22
CA PRO A 33 -0.42 -4.03 4.85
C PRO A 33 -1.24 -4.53 6.06
N ASP A 34 -0.63 -4.74 7.23
CA ASP A 34 -1.38 -5.08 8.45
C ASP A 34 -1.92 -3.84 9.19
N ASP A 35 -1.43 -2.64 8.87
CA ASP A 35 -1.88 -1.42 9.52
C ASP A 35 -3.18 -0.94 8.86
N PRO A 36 -4.23 -0.62 9.65
CA PRO A 36 -5.46 -0.09 9.08
C PRO A 36 -5.19 1.29 8.47
N ALA A 37 -5.59 1.50 7.22
CA ALA A 37 -5.28 2.75 6.49
C ALA A 37 -5.81 3.99 7.21
N SER A 38 -6.93 3.85 7.93
CA SER A 38 -7.52 4.93 8.71
C SER A 38 -6.66 5.41 9.89
N GLU A 39 -5.70 4.61 10.34
CA GLU A 39 -4.80 4.94 11.47
C GLU A 39 -3.38 5.30 11.01
N ILE A 40 -3.21 5.57 9.72
CA ILE A 40 -1.95 6.09 9.18
C ILE A 40 -1.95 7.61 9.28
N TYR A 41 -0.96 8.14 10.00
CA TYR A 41 -0.78 9.56 10.25
C TYR A 41 0.53 10.06 9.63
N ASP A 42 0.49 11.27 9.08
CA ASP A 42 1.68 12.00 8.69
C ASP A 42 2.35 12.57 9.96
N ILE A 43 3.59 12.18 10.22
CA ILE A 43 4.31 12.53 11.46
C ILE A 43 4.55 14.03 11.56
N ALA A 44 4.76 14.72 10.44
CA ALA A 44 5.07 16.15 10.44
C ALA A 44 3.86 17.02 10.77
N THR A 45 2.67 16.61 10.31
CA THR A 45 1.44 17.39 10.45
C THR A 45 0.50 16.86 11.53
N GLY A 46 0.66 15.60 11.96
CA GLY A 46 -0.24 14.91 12.89
C GLY A 46 -1.60 14.57 12.30
N ASN A 47 -1.80 14.80 11.00
CA ASN A 47 -3.07 14.55 10.31
C ASN A 47 -3.12 13.15 9.72
N LYS A 48 -4.33 12.63 9.49
CA LYS A 48 -4.52 11.37 8.75
C LYS A 48 -3.98 11.51 7.32
N THR A 49 -3.13 10.58 6.91
CA THR A 49 -2.54 10.54 5.56
C THR A 49 -3.60 10.33 4.49
N PHE A 50 -4.59 9.50 4.81
CA PHE A 50 -5.69 9.15 3.92
C PHE A 50 -7.01 9.75 4.40
N SER A 51 -7.81 10.21 3.45
CA SER A 51 -9.21 10.54 3.74
C SER A 51 -10.00 9.29 4.12
N SER A 52 -11.17 9.45 4.73
CA SER A 52 -12.04 8.31 5.06
C SER A 52 -12.49 7.51 3.83
N ALA A 53 -12.58 8.16 2.66
CA ALA A 53 -12.91 7.48 1.41
C ALA A 53 -11.74 6.62 0.90
N GLU A 54 -10.53 7.18 0.92
CA GLU A 54 -9.30 6.48 0.52
C GLU A 54 -9.00 5.33 1.49
N SER A 55 -9.21 5.52 2.80
CA SER A 55 -9.00 4.46 3.80
C SER A 55 -9.87 3.24 3.50
N ARG A 56 -11.17 3.44 3.24
CA ARG A 56 -12.08 2.34 2.86
C ARG A 56 -11.68 1.66 1.55
N GLN A 57 -11.18 2.44 0.59
CA GLN A 57 -10.69 1.88 -0.68
C GLN A 57 -9.43 1.02 -0.45
N LEU A 58 -8.50 1.49 0.38
CA LEU A 58 -7.29 0.78 0.74
C LEU A 58 -7.58 -0.50 1.51
N ASP A 59 -8.41 -0.44 2.55
CA ASP A 59 -8.79 -1.62 3.34
C ASP A 59 -9.45 -2.68 2.45
N LYS A 60 -10.25 -2.27 1.47
CA LYS A 60 -10.85 -3.19 0.48
C LYS A 60 -9.79 -3.82 -0.43
N ILE A 61 -8.86 -3.02 -0.97
CA ILE A 61 -7.80 -3.50 -1.86
C ILE A 61 -6.89 -4.48 -1.12
N ILE A 62 -6.39 -4.10 0.05
CA ILE A 62 -5.53 -4.94 0.90
C ILE A 62 -6.26 -6.21 1.32
N GLY A 63 -7.53 -6.09 1.74
CA GLY A 63 -8.37 -7.25 2.04
C GLY A 63 -8.49 -8.22 0.86
N THR A 64 -8.68 -7.70 -0.36
CA THR A 64 -8.73 -8.51 -1.59
C THR A 64 -7.38 -9.20 -1.85
N MET A 65 -6.26 -8.51 -1.64
CA MET A 65 -4.93 -9.09 -1.80
C MET A 65 -4.70 -10.26 -0.83
N PHE A 66 -5.03 -10.10 0.45
CA PHE A 66 -4.91 -11.16 1.45
C PHE A 66 -5.87 -12.33 1.19
N GLU A 67 -7.09 -12.06 0.75
CA GLU A 67 -8.07 -13.10 0.39
C GLU A 67 -7.57 -13.98 -0.77
N LEU A 68 -6.93 -13.37 -1.77
CA LEU A 68 -6.46 -14.09 -2.96
C LEU A 68 -5.08 -14.73 -2.81
N HIS A 69 -4.18 -14.10 -2.04
CA HIS A 69 -2.74 -14.46 -2.03
C HIS A 69 -2.18 -14.75 -0.64
N GLY A 70 -2.96 -14.57 0.43
CA GLY A 70 -2.53 -14.81 1.80
C GLY A 70 -1.24 -14.06 2.14
N HIS A 71 -0.25 -14.75 2.71
CA HIS A 71 1.01 -14.13 3.14
C HIS A 71 1.93 -13.67 2.00
N GLN A 72 1.65 -14.05 0.75
CA GLN A 72 2.43 -13.55 -0.38
C GLN A 72 2.27 -12.03 -0.58
N VAL A 73 1.27 -11.40 0.06
CA VAL A 73 1.16 -9.94 0.14
C VAL A 73 2.42 -9.32 0.74
N TYR A 74 3.00 -9.93 1.77
CA TYR A 74 4.24 -9.44 2.38
C TYR A 74 5.43 -9.57 1.41
N GLU A 75 5.53 -10.69 0.70
CA GLU A 75 6.57 -10.90 -0.32
C GLU A 75 6.48 -9.87 -1.45
N ALA A 76 5.25 -9.54 -1.88
CA ALA A 76 5.02 -8.53 -2.91
C ALA A 76 5.37 -7.11 -2.44
N ALA A 77 5.13 -6.79 -1.17
CA ALA A 77 5.36 -5.46 -0.61
C ALA A 77 6.82 -5.24 -0.18
N TYR A 78 7.50 -6.29 0.26
CA TYR A 78 8.82 -6.25 0.89
C TYR A 78 9.87 -5.44 0.09
N PRO A 79 10.03 -5.63 -1.24
CA PRO A 79 11.01 -4.87 -2.00
C PRO A 79 10.80 -3.35 -1.93
N GLU A 80 9.56 -2.89 -1.86
CA GLU A 80 9.24 -1.46 -1.81
C GLU A 80 9.51 -0.87 -0.43
N PHE A 81 9.22 -1.61 0.65
CA PHE A 81 9.60 -1.20 2.00
C PHE A 81 11.12 -1.10 2.17
N MET A 82 11.87 -2.07 1.65
CA MET A 82 13.33 -2.06 1.72
C MET A 82 13.91 -0.84 0.98
N LYS A 83 13.39 -0.53 -0.21
CA LYS A 83 13.75 0.69 -0.96
C LYS A 83 13.45 1.97 -0.17
N CYS A 84 12.27 2.08 0.45
CA CYS A 84 11.91 3.25 1.25
C CYS A 84 12.82 3.45 2.48
N MET A 85 13.32 2.36 3.06
CA MET A 85 14.27 2.42 4.18
C MET A 85 15.72 2.63 3.75
N ALA A 86 15.99 2.75 2.45
CA ALA A 86 17.34 2.78 1.87
C ALA A 86 18.20 1.56 2.26
N ILE A 87 17.56 0.42 2.55
CA ILE A 87 18.21 -0.84 2.84
C ILE A 87 18.16 -1.68 1.57
N ASN A 88 19.32 -2.05 1.03
CA ASN A 88 19.38 -2.85 -0.19
C ASN A 88 18.98 -4.31 0.13
N PRO A 89 17.92 -4.87 -0.48
CA PRO A 89 17.48 -6.23 -0.18
C PRO A 89 18.40 -7.35 -0.71
N GLU A 90 19.44 -7.01 -1.49
CA GLU A 90 20.38 -7.96 -2.10
C GLU A 90 21.74 -8.07 -1.38
N VAL A 91 21.85 -7.59 -0.14
CA VAL A 91 23.10 -7.64 0.67
C VAL A 91 22.97 -8.61 1.84
#